data_AF-A0A366HM15-F1
#
_entry.id   AF-A0A366HM15-F1
#
_cell.length_a   1.000
_cell.length_b   1.000
_cell.length_c   1.000
_cell.angle_alpha   90.00
_cell.angle_beta   90.00
_cell.angle_gamma   90.00
#
_symmetry.space_group_name_H-M   'P 1'
#
loop_
_entity.id
_entity.type
_entity.pdbx_description
1 polymer ?
#
loop_
_entity_poly.entity_id
_entity_poly.type
_entity_poly.pdbx_seq_one_letter_code
_entity_poly.pdbx_strand_id
1 'polypeptide(L)'
;MNSNRPTKRRLAPRRQIITLAPDEISIIGARQPPLFMFAFLRSLFRKRRVVRGFPPIPKWKPSIPIDLNSVADRAGYYTDHENVVVIFKHGTCVVLHANVRNPEVEAMSVLERVYNFHPDFNPQLMDDGNWLVSFSQPHCVSLVTKAEFENHRSYIQDNHLQGLVQGEVLLNAEQQPNSFDEPGMIGLFGRARMFMDAQDPVVARILMPKEEV
;
A
#
# COMPACT_ATOMS: atom_id res chain seq x y z
N MET A 1 -31.21 1.76 44.99
CA MET A 1 -31.74 2.20 43.69
C MET A 1 -30.73 1.80 42.63
N ASN A 2 -31.00 0.70 41.91
CA ASN A 2 -30.14 0.16 40.87
C ASN A 2 -30.36 0.92 39.54
N SER A 3 -29.32 1.54 38.99
CA SER A 3 -29.35 2.10 37.63
C SER A 3 -28.62 1.17 36.66
N ASN A 4 -29.33 0.16 36.16
CA ASN A 4 -28.90 -0.64 35.01
C ASN A 4 -29.53 -0.07 33.74
N ARG A 5 -28.71 0.43 32.81
CA ARG A 5 -28.97 0.44 31.37
C ARG A 5 -27.70 -0.05 30.70
N PRO A 6 -27.79 -1.07 29.84
CA PRO A 6 -27.79 -0.83 28.39
C PRO A 6 -28.73 -1.87 27.69
N THR A 7 -28.98 -1.97 26.39
CA THR A 7 -28.37 -1.52 25.14
C THR A 7 -29.43 -1.78 24.05
N LYS A 8 -29.73 -0.84 23.15
CA LYS A 8 -30.57 -1.13 21.97
C LYS A 8 -29.72 -1.87 20.93
N ARG A 9 -29.91 -3.19 20.83
CA ARG A 9 -29.38 -4.01 19.73
C ARG A 9 -30.08 -3.59 18.42
N ARG A 10 -29.33 -3.02 17.48
CA ARG A 10 -29.75 -2.90 16.07
C ARG A 10 -29.50 -4.24 15.37
N LEU A 11 -30.57 -4.90 14.96
CA LEU A 11 -30.56 -6.07 14.10
C LEU A 11 -30.20 -5.63 12.66
N ALA A 12 -29.17 -6.24 12.08
CA ALA A 12 -28.83 -6.10 10.67
C ALA A 12 -29.82 -6.92 9.80
N PRO A 13 -30.20 -6.45 8.60
CA PRO A 13 -31.13 -7.15 7.73
C PRO A 13 -30.47 -8.35 7.03
N ARG A 14 -31.18 -9.49 7.07
CA ARG A 14 -30.88 -10.74 6.35
C ARG A 14 -30.82 -10.49 4.83
N ARG A 15 -29.69 -10.85 4.20
CA ARG A 15 -29.60 -11.00 2.73
C ARG A 15 -30.29 -12.32 2.33
N GLN A 16 -31.37 -12.23 1.56
CA GLN A 16 -31.94 -13.37 0.86
C GLN A 16 -31.09 -13.71 -0.36
N ILE A 17 -30.69 -14.98 -0.46
CA ILE A 17 -30.04 -15.57 -1.63
C ILE A 17 -31.18 -16.03 -2.54
N ILE A 18 -31.30 -15.44 -3.73
CA ILE A 18 -32.20 -15.92 -4.79
C ILE A 18 -31.34 -16.71 -5.76
N THR A 19 -31.56 -18.03 -5.78
CA THR A 19 -31.07 -18.96 -6.81
C THR A 19 -32.03 -18.88 -8.00
N LEU A 20 -31.52 -18.61 -9.20
CA LEU A 20 -32.30 -18.75 -10.45
C LEU A 20 -31.68 -19.88 -11.28
N ALA A 21 -32.53 -20.85 -11.65
CA ALA A 21 -32.25 -21.91 -12.60
C ALA A 21 -32.35 -21.39 -14.06
N PRO A 22 -31.73 -22.05 -15.04
CA PRO A 22 -31.71 -21.60 -16.43
C PRO A 22 -32.95 -22.08 -17.21
N ASP A 23 -33.04 -21.60 -18.45
CA ASP A 23 -33.95 -21.98 -19.54
C ASP A 23 -35.20 -21.08 -19.69
N GLU A 24 -35.22 -20.24 -20.73
CA GLU A 24 -35.75 -20.61 -22.05
C GLU A 24 -35.62 -19.44 -23.04
N ILE A 25 -35.29 -19.80 -24.29
CA ILE A 25 -35.13 -18.92 -25.45
C ILE A 25 -36.51 -18.60 -26.02
N SER A 26 -36.74 -17.34 -26.41
CA SER A 26 -37.76 -16.99 -27.40
C SER A 26 -37.31 -15.81 -28.25
N ILE A 27 -37.15 -16.10 -29.54
CA ILE A 27 -36.77 -15.20 -30.63
C ILE A 27 -38.02 -14.49 -31.13
N ILE A 28 -38.10 -13.15 -31.04
CA ILE A 28 -38.99 -12.35 -31.91
C ILE A 28 -38.35 -10.98 -32.20
N GLY A 29 -38.25 -10.64 -33.49
CA GLY A 29 -38.54 -9.28 -33.97
C GLY A 29 -37.35 -8.37 -34.28
N ALA A 30 -36.88 -8.42 -35.53
CA ALA A 30 -35.97 -7.45 -36.10
C ALA A 30 -36.57 -6.03 -36.14
N ARG A 31 -35.86 -5.05 -35.58
CA ARG A 31 -35.94 -3.63 -35.94
C ARG A 31 -34.51 -3.07 -36.00
N GLN A 32 -34.09 -2.59 -37.16
CA GLN A 32 -32.82 -1.88 -37.32
C GLN A 32 -32.88 -0.55 -36.55
N PRO A 33 -31.86 -0.21 -35.73
CA PRO A 33 -31.77 1.12 -35.15
C PRO A 33 -31.15 2.12 -36.14
N PRO A 34 -31.50 3.41 -36.06
CA PRO A 34 -31.06 4.43 -37.00
C PRO A 34 -29.56 4.73 -36.91
N LEU A 35 -28.98 5.08 -38.05
CA LEU A 35 -27.54 5.28 -38.33
C LEU A 35 -26.85 6.40 -37.49
N PHE A 36 -27.54 7.05 -36.56
CA PHE A 36 -26.99 8.16 -35.76
C PHE A 36 -26.38 7.72 -34.42
N MET A 37 -26.49 6.44 -34.04
CA MET A 37 -25.94 5.93 -32.76
C MET A 37 -24.49 5.41 -32.87
N PHE A 38 -23.87 5.47 -34.05
CA PHE A 38 -22.53 4.90 -34.28
C PHE A 38 -21.35 5.88 -34.12
N ALA A 39 -21.60 7.19 -33.98
CA ALA A 39 -20.54 8.16 -33.72
C ALA A 39 -20.21 8.31 -32.22
N PHE A 40 -21.19 8.14 -31.32
CA PHE A 40 -21.00 8.34 -29.89
C PHE A 40 -20.42 7.09 -29.18
N LEU A 41 -20.71 5.89 -29.69
CA LEU A 41 -20.20 4.63 -29.14
C LEU A 41 -18.75 4.28 -29.53
N ARG A 42 -18.08 5.11 -30.35
CA ARG A 42 -16.62 5.00 -30.58
C ARG A 42 -15.78 5.69 -29.50
N SER A 43 -16.38 6.57 -28.69
CA SER A 43 -15.68 7.30 -27.62
C SER A 43 -15.62 6.51 -26.29
N LEU A 44 -16.53 5.56 -26.08
CA LEU A 44 -16.65 4.83 -24.82
C LEU A 44 -15.72 3.62 -24.69
N PHE A 45 -14.98 3.28 -25.73
CA PHE A 45 -13.91 2.30 -25.67
C PHE A 45 -12.60 2.93 -26.12
N ARG A 46 -12.12 3.89 -25.31
CA ARG A 46 -10.69 4.17 -25.23
C ARG A 46 -10.03 2.82 -24.95
N LYS A 47 -9.42 2.19 -25.97
CA LYS A 47 -8.64 0.96 -25.80
C LYS A 47 -7.78 1.17 -24.58
N ARG A 48 -8.07 0.50 -23.45
CA ARG A 48 -7.11 0.36 -22.37
C ARG A 48 -5.88 -0.20 -23.07
N ARG A 49 -4.84 0.62 -23.24
CA ARG A 49 -3.51 0.09 -23.52
C ARG A 49 -3.30 -0.87 -22.36
N VAL A 50 -3.26 -2.16 -22.67
CA VAL A 50 -2.68 -3.13 -21.76
C VAL A 50 -1.27 -2.60 -21.52
N VAL A 51 -1.06 -1.98 -20.36
CA VAL A 51 0.27 -1.57 -19.93
C VAL A 51 1.04 -2.88 -19.81
N ARG A 52 1.94 -3.14 -20.76
CA ARG A 52 2.89 -4.25 -20.60
C ARG A 52 3.71 -3.94 -19.35
N GLY A 53 3.73 -4.85 -18.38
CA GLY A 53 4.42 -4.65 -17.11
C GLY A 53 3.54 -4.06 -16.01
N PHE A 54 2.36 -4.63 -15.78
CA PHE A 54 1.59 -4.42 -14.56
C PHE A 54 2.01 -5.48 -13.52
N PRO A 55 2.26 -5.10 -12.26
CA PRO A 55 2.30 -3.72 -11.78
C PRO A 55 3.48 -2.94 -12.34
N PRO A 56 3.33 -1.62 -12.47
CA PRO A 56 4.43 -0.76 -12.87
C PRO A 56 5.42 -0.69 -11.69
N ILE A 57 6.64 -1.17 -11.89
CA ILE A 57 7.71 -1.22 -10.87
C ILE A 57 8.63 0.00 -11.08
N PRO A 58 9.04 0.71 -10.00
CA PRO A 58 10.01 1.79 -10.12
C PRO A 58 11.37 1.27 -10.59
N LYS A 59 12.12 2.07 -11.35
CA LYS A 59 13.47 1.70 -11.79
C LYS A 59 14.49 1.80 -10.66
N TRP A 60 14.23 2.67 -9.71
CA TRP A 60 15.18 2.98 -8.65
C TRP A 60 15.38 1.79 -7.70
N LYS A 61 16.65 1.47 -7.47
CA LYS A 61 17.09 0.55 -6.42
C LYS A 61 18.10 1.30 -5.54
N PRO A 62 17.63 2.03 -4.52
CA PRO A 62 18.55 2.78 -3.67
C PRO A 62 19.60 1.87 -3.06
N SER A 63 20.87 2.30 -3.13
CA SER A 63 22.03 1.55 -2.61
C SER A 63 22.59 2.20 -1.34
N ILE A 64 21.69 2.61 -0.46
CA ILE A 64 22.04 3.18 0.84
C ILE A 64 22.03 2.06 1.89
N PRO A 65 23.08 1.94 2.74
CA PRO A 65 23.07 1.01 3.86
C PRO A 65 21.95 1.34 4.86
N ILE A 66 21.28 0.31 5.38
CA ILE A 66 20.18 0.47 6.33
C ILE A 66 20.61 -0.03 7.69
N ASP A 67 20.48 0.81 8.70
CA ASP A 67 20.62 0.42 10.09
C ASP A 67 19.34 -0.27 10.57
N LEU A 68 19.29 -1.59 10.38
CA LEU A 68 18.15 -2.42 10.78
C LEU A 68 17.92 -2.43 12.29
N ASN A 69 18.92 -2.12 13.12
CA ASN A 69 18.71 -2.01 14.57
C ASN A 69 17.94 -0.73 14.88
N SER A 70 18.32 0.40 14.26
CA SER A 70 17.57 1.66 14.39
C SER A 70 16.13 1.52 13.87
N VAL A 71 15.94 0.83 12.75
CA VAL A 71 14.59 0.52 12.23
C VAL A 71 13.80 -0.33 13.23
N ALA A 72 14.40 -1.37 13.81
CA ALA A 72 13.76 -2.20 14.80
C ALA A 72 13.35 -1.43 16.06
N ASP A 73 14.26 -0.62 16.60
CA ASP A 73 14.00 0.19 17.79
C ASP A 73 12.84 1.17 17.57
N ARG A 74 12.80 1.83 16.40
CA ARG A 74 11.71 2.76 16.06
C ARG A 74 10.40 2.04 15.75
N ALA A 75 10.44 0.91 15.05
CA ALA A 75 9.25 0.12 14.79
C ALA A 75 8.61 -0.40 16.08
N GLY A 76 9.42 -0.84 17.06
CA GLY A 76 8.94 -1.20 18.39
C GLY A 76 8.29 -0.03 19.11
N TYR A 77 8.94 1.15 19.09
CA TYR A 77 8.39 2.38 19.69
C TYR A 77 7.05 2.79 19.07
N TYR A 78 6.92 2.83 17.74
CA TYR A 78 5.68 3.25 17.06
C TYR A 78 4.52 2.26 17.18
N THR A 79 4.78 1.04 17.64
CA THR A 79 3.76 0.01 17.84
C THR A 79 3.49 -0.25 19.32
N ASP A 80 4.05 0.58 20.20
CA ASP A 80 4.05 0.42 21.66
C ASP A 80 4.50 -0.97 22.13
N HIS A 81 5.21 -1.70 21.27
CA HIS A 81 5.52 -3.12 21.43
C HIS A 81 4.31 -4.03 21.70
N GLU A 82 3.10 -3.65 21.26
CA GLU A 82 1.90 -4.46 21.45
C GLU A 82 1.68 -5.44 20.30
N ASN A 83 2.28 -5.17 19.13
CA ASN A 83 2.09 -5.94 17.90
C ASN A 83 3.34 -6.72 17.52
N VAL A 84 3.16 -7.77 16.72
CA VAL A 84 4.30 -8.42 16.06
C VAL A 84 4.73 -7.56 14.88
N VAL A 85 6.01 -7.26 14.75
CA VAL A 85 6.55 -6.51 13.60
C VAL A 85 7.58 -7.35 12.88
N VAL A 86 7.35 -7.60 11.60
CA VAL A 86 8.32 -8.27 10.72
C VAL A 86 9.03 -7.22 9.88
N ILE A 87 10.36 -7.20 9.93
CA ILE A 87 11.21 -6.22 9.26
C ILE A 87 12.02 -6.91 8.19
N PHE A 88 11.90 -6.41 6.96
CA PHE A 88 12.61 -6.91 5.80
C PHE A 88 13.95 -6.18 5.60
N LYS A 89 14.82 -6.78 4.80
CA LYS A 89 16.20 -6.35 4.57
C LYS A 89 16.34 -4.90 4.11
N HIS A 90 15.38 -4.37 3.35
CA HIS A 90 15.37 -2.99 2.87
C HIS A 90 14.54 -2.04 3.76
N GLY A 91 14.25 -2.44 5.00
CA GLY A 91 13.62 -1.59 6.02
C GLY A 91 12.10 -1.48 5.89
N THR A 92 11.47 -2.32 5.07
CA THR A 92 10.00 -2.46 5.08
C THR A 92 9.57 -3.20 6.34
N CYS A 93 8.59 -2.66 7.03
CA CYS A 93 7.97 -3.23 8.21
C CYS A 93 6.54 -3.66 7.88
N VAL A 94 6.18 -4.88 8.30
CA VAL A 94 4.80 -5.36 8.33
C VAL A 94 4.40 -5.50 9.79
N VAL A 95 3.33 -4.80 10.17
CA VAL A 95 2.75 -4.87 11.51
C VAL A 95 1.61 -5.88 11.49
N LEU A 96 1.68 -6.86 12.37
CA LEU A 96 0.76 -7.98 12.50
C LEU A 96 0.17 -8.02 13.91
N HIS A 97 -0.99 -8.66 14.04
CA HIS A 97 -1.60 -8.88 15.35
C HIS A 97 -0.69 -9.67 16.29
N ALA A 98 -0.72 -9.35 17.58
CA ALA A 98 0.09 -9.97 18.63
C ALA A 98 0.06 -11.51 18.65
N ASN A 99 -1.06 -12.11 18.23
CA ASN A 99 -1.33 -13.55 18.30
C ASN A 99 -1.07 -14.29 16.98
N VAL A 100 -0.37 -13.69 16.02
CA VAL A 100 -0.03 -14.35 14.76
C VAL A 100 0.82 -15.61 15.02
N ARG A 101 0.43 -16.73 14.40
CA ARG A 101 1.12 -18.02 14.60
C ARG A 101 2.40 -18.16 13.79
N ASN A 102 2.41 -17.62 12.58
CA ASN A 102 3.55 -17.68 11.68
C ASN A 102 3.80 -16.27 11.08
N PRO A 103 4.46 -15.38 11.84
CA PRO A 103 4.66 -13.99 11.45
C PRO A 103 5.31 -13.84 10.08
N GLU A 104 6.32 -14.66 9.79
CA GLU A 104 7.08 -14.59 8.54
C GLU A 104 6.19 -14.89 7.33
N VAL A 105 5.43 -15.97 7.37
CA VAL A 105 4.52 -16.34 6.26
C VAL A 105 3.43 -15.29 6.05
N GLU A 106 2.86 -14.77 7.13
CA GLU A 106 1.82 -13.74 7.03
C GLU A 106 2.39 -12.42 6.49
N ALA A 107 3.57 -12.01 6.96
CA ALA A 107 4.25 -10.82 6.48
C ALA A 107 4.65 -10.93 5.00
N MET A 108 5.15 -12.09 4.56
CA MET A 108 5.42 -12.35 3.14
C MET A 108 4.14 -12.21 2.29
N SER A 109 3.00 -12.73 2.78
CA SER A 109 1.71 -12.58 2.09
C SER A 109 1.26 -11.12 2.03
N VAL A 110 1.49 -10.33 3.08
CA VAL A 110 1.22 -8.89 3.06
C VAL A 110 2.10 -8.21 2.01
N LEU A 111 3.39 -8.51 1.98
CA LEU A 111 4.38 -7.88 1.11
C LEU A 111 4.18 -8.22 -0.38
N GLU A 112 3.79 -9.46 -0.70
CA GLU A 112 3.47 -9.89 -2.07
C GLU A 112 2.38 -9.00 -2.71
N ARG A 113 1.46 -8.49 -1.88
CA ARG A 113 0.38 -7.63 -2.36
C ARG A 113 0.85 -6.24 -2.80
N VAL A 114 2.07 -5.80 -2.46
CA VAL A 114 2.62 -4.53 -2.96
C VAL A 114 2.55 -4.45 -4.49
N TYR A 115 2.69 -5.59 -5.17
CA TYR A 115 2.55 -5.69 -6.62
C TYR A 115 1.13 -5.65 -7.15
N ASN A 116 0.13 -5.89 -6.32
CA ASN A 116 -1.24 -6.03 -6.78
C ASN A 116 -2.07 -4.77 -6.49
N PHE A 117 -1.45 -3.74 -5.90
CA PHE A 117 -2.10 -2.51 -5.50
C PHE A 117 -1.53 -1.27 -6.19
N HIS A 118 -2.30 -0.19 -6.15
CA HIS A 118 -1.87 1.09 -6.70
C HIS A 118 -0.71 1.64 -5.85
N PRO A 119 0.40 2.07 -6.47
CA PRO A 119 1.61 2.48 -5.75
C PRO A 119 1.51 3.87 -5.11
N ASP A 120 0.29 4.30 -4.76
CA ASP A 120 0.06 5.54 -4.01
C ASP A 120 0.65 5.40 -2.61
N PHE A 121 1.43 6.39 -2.22
CA PHE A 121 2.11 6.41 -0.94
C PHE A 121 1.73 7.65 -0.14
N ASN A 122 1.81 7.50 1.18
CA ASN A 122 1.62 8.57 2.14
C ASN A 122 2.86 8.65 3.04
N PRO A 123 3.72 9.66 2.84
CA PRO A 123 4.83 9.95 3.73
C PRO A 123 4.31 10.72 4.95
N GLN A 124 4.54 10.18 6.14
CA GLN A 124 4.13 10.77 7.41
C GLN A 124 5.37 11.06 8.26
N LEU A 125 5.53 12.33 8.66
CA LEU A 125 6.56 12.75 9.61
C LEU A 125 6.15 12.35 11.02
N MET A 126 7.07 11.71 11.75
CA MET A 126 6.91 11.28 13.13
C MET A 126 7.42 12.34 14.10
N ASP A 127 7.10 12.18 15.38
CA ASP A 127 7.46 13.09 16.48
C ASP A 127 8.97 13.23 16.69
N ASP A 128 9.72 12.15 16.44
CA ASP A 128 11.18 12.08 16.50
C ASP A 128 11.87 12.53 15.20
N GLY A 129 11.09 12.98 14.21
CA GLY A 129 11.58 13.47 12.92
C GLY A 129 11.89 12.38 11.89
N ASN A 130 11.66 11.10 12.20
CA ASN A 130 11.70 10.03 11.20
C ASN A 130 10.45 10.09 10.31
N TRP A 131 10.48 9.36 9.20
CA TRP A 131 9.34 9.26 8.29
C TRP A 131 8.84 7.82 8.18
N LEU A 132 7.51 7.66 8.24
CA LEU A 132 6.82 6.46 7.81
C LEU A 132 6.23 6.68 6.43
N VAL A 133 6.69 5.92 5.46
CA VAL A 133 6.07 5.88 4.13
C VAL A 133 5.15 4.67 4.12
N SER A 134 3.87 4.86 3.86
CA SER A 134 2.87 3.79 3.80
C SER A 134 2.21 3.75 2.42
N PHE A 135 1.70 2.60 2.00
CA PHE A 135 0.76 2.53 0.88
C PHE A 135 -0.68 2.54 1.38
N SER A 136 -1.60 2.96 0.50
CA SER A 136 -3.04 2.84 0.77
C SER A 136 -3.42 1.38 1.06
N GLN A 137 -2.84 0.45 0.30
CA GLN A 137 -2.80 -1.00 0.53
C GLN A 137 -1.53 -1.56 -0.12
N PRO A 138 -0.88 -2.60 0.43
CA PRO A 138 -1.18 -3.30 1.67
C PRO A 138 -0.68 -2.57 2.93
N HIS A 139 -1.07 -3.05 4.12
CA HIS A 139 -0.62 -2.52 5.43
C HIS A 139 0.85 -2.84 5.74
N CYS A 140 1.76 -2.23 4.98
CA CYS A 140 3.19 -2.22 5.24
C CYS A 140 3.70 -0.78 5.18
N VAL A 141 4.81 -0.52 5.87
CA VAL A 141 5.44 0.79 5.93
C VAL A 141 6.94 0.67 5.67
N SER A 142 7.55 1.68 5.08
CA SER A 142 8.99 1.83 5.00
C SER A 142 9.39 2.93 5.97
N LEU A 143 10.29 2.59 6.89
CA LEU A 143 10.79 3.53 7.88
C LEU A 143 12.05 4.20 7.31
N VAL A 144 12.00 5.52 7.15
CA VAL A 144 13.14 6.34 6.74
C VAL A 144 13.60 7.09 7.98
N THR A 145 14.78 6.78 8.50
CA THR A 145 15.25 7.50 9.69
C THR A 145 15.69 8.91 9.30
N LYS A 146 15.54 9.87 10.22
CA LYS A 146 16.03 11.23 10.04
C LYS A 146 17.52 11.24 9.68
N ALA A 147 18.31 10.47 10.42
CA ALA A 147 19.75 10.35 10.20
C ALA A 147 20.07 9.77 8.81
N GLU A 148 19.38 8.71 8.38
CA GLU A 148 19.53 8.16 7.02
C GLU A 148 19.25 9.22 5.96
N PHE A 149 18.13 9.93 6.11
CA PHE A 149 17.73 10.93 5.14
C PHE A 149 18.71 12.12 5.09
N GLU A 150 19.12 12.64 6.24
CA GLU A 150 20.04 13.78 6.33
C GLU A 150 21.43 13.42 5.77
N ASN A 151 21.95 12.24 6.08
CA ASN A 151 23.26 11.79 5.61
C ASN A 151 23.31 11.50 4.10
N HIS A 152 22.16 11.19 3.49
CA HIS A 152 22.07 10.82 2.09
C HIS A 152 21.15 11.73 1.25
N ARG A 153 20.84 12.92 1.76
CA ARG A 153 19.88 13.86 1.15
C ARG A 153 20.19 14.14 -0.33
N SER A 154 21.43 14.48 -0.66
CA SER A 154 21.82 14.78 -2.05
C SER A 154 21.63 13.58 -2.97
N TYR A 155 22.00 12.38 -2.54
CA TYR A 155 21.77 11.16 -3.32
C TYR A 155 20.28 10.93 -3.58
N ILE A 156 19.44 11.08 -2.55
CA ILE A 156 17.99 10.92 -2.68
C ILE A 156 17.42 11.97 -3.64
N GLN A 157 17.83 13.23 -3.49
CA GLN A 157 17.40 14.32 -4.35
C GLN A 157 17.80 14.10 -5.82
N ASP A 158 19.00 13.59 -6.10
CA ASP A 158 19.45 13.37 -7.47
C ASP A 158 18.76 12.17 -8.15
N ASN A 159 18.18 11.25 -7.36
CA ASN A 159 17.67 9.97 -7.87
C ASN A 159 16.15 9.75 -7.68
N HIS A 160 15.47 10.54 -6.85
CA HIS A 160 14.08 10.26 -6.43
C HIS A 160 13.10 10.05 -7.59
N LEU A 161 13.24 10.78 -8.70
CA LEU A 161 12.38 10.63 -9.87
C LEU A 161 12.48 9.26 -10.53
N GLN A 162 13.57 8.51 -10.33
CA GLN A 162 13.66 7.11 -10.76
C GLN A 162 12.71 6.20 -9.95
N GLY A 163 12.24 6.67 -8.81
CA GLY A 163 11.21 6.05 -7.98
C GLY A 163 9.81 6.18 -8.58
N LEU A 164 9.60 6.97 -9.64
CA LEU A 164 8.35 7.02 -10.40
C LEU A 164 8.14 5.73 -11.20
N VAL A 165 6.88 5.31 -11.30
CA VAL A 165 6.51 4.17 -12.14
C VAL A 165 6.06 4.66 -13.53
N GLN A 166 6.12 3.80 -14.54
CA GLN A 166 5.92 4.26 -15.92
C GLN A 166 4.52 4.86 -16.16
N GLY A 167 4.49 6.11 -16.65
CA GLY A 167 3.24 6.80 -16.98
C GLY A 167 2.48 7.32 -15.77
N GLU A 168 3.09 7.29 -14.59
CA GLU A 168 2.54 7.82 -13.36
C GLU A 168 2.60 9.35 -13.33
N VAL A 169 1.55 9.95 -12.81
CA VAL A 169 1.51 11.34 -12.38
C VAL A 169 1.05 11.32 -10.93
N LEU A 170 1.94 11.69 -10.01
CA LEU A 170 1.59 11.78 -8.59
C LEU A 170 0.97 13.14 -8.32
N LEU A 171 -0.12 13.13 -7.55
CA LEU A 171 -0.82 14.33 -7.10
C LEU A 171 -0.52 14.55 -5.61
N ASN A 172 -0.50 15.80 -5.19
CA ASN A 172 -0.45 16.17 -3.77
C ASN A 172 -1.85 16.06 -3.14
N ALA A 173 -1.96 16.38 -1.84
CA ALA A 173 -3.23 16.34 -1.12
C ALA A 173 -4.31 17.27 -1.70
N GLU A 174 -3.91 18.33 -2.41
CA GLU A 174 -4.81 19.30 -3.08
C GLU A 174 -5.15 18.90 -4.53
N GLN A 175 -4.83 17.67 -4.96
CA GLN A 175 -5.05 17.16 -6.32
C GLN A 175 -4.25 17.91 -7.41
N GLN A 176 -3.16 18.57 -7.04
CA GLN A 176 -2.23 19.23 -7.95
C GLN A 176 -1.03 18.32 -8.24
N PRO A 177 -0.32 18.47 -9.38
CA PRO A 177 0.92 17.74 -9.62
C PRO A 177 1.90 17.90 -8.44
N ASN A 178 2.44 16.79 -7.95
CA ASN A 178 3.38 16.79 -6.85
C ASN A 178 4.65 17.56 -7.26
N SER A 179 5.08 18.50 -6.42
CA SER A 179 6.31 19.29 -6.61
C SER A 179 7.59 18.49 -6.36
N PHE A 180 7.45 17.27 -5.81
CA PHE A 180 8.51 16.42 -5.28
C PHE A 180 9.42 17.21 -4.33
N ASP A 181 8.78 17.97 -3.45
CA ASP A 181 9.41 18.50 -2.25
C ASP A 181 9.82 17.36 -1.30
N GLU A 182 10.36 17.70 -0.13
CA GLU A 182 10.93 16.73 0.79
C GLU A 182 10.02 15.52 1.11
N PRO A 183 8.73 15.69 1.47
CA PRO A 183 7.80 14.58 1.61
C PRO A 183 7.68 13.72 0.34
N GLY A 184 7.58 14.35 -0.83
CA GLY A 184 7.49 13.64 -2.12
C GLY A 184 8.73 12.81 -2.42
N MET A 185 9.93 13.38 -2.21
CA MET A 185 11.20 12.66 -2.39
C MET A 185 11.33 11.48 -1.43
N ILE A 186 11.00 11.68 -0.16
CA ILE A 186 11.05 10.64 0.88
C ILE A 186 10.05 9.52 0.56
N GLY A 187 8.84 9.88 0.11
CA GLY A 187 7.83 8.92 -0.29
C GLY A 187 8.28 8.04 -1.47
N LEU A 188 8.91 8.63 -2.49
CA LEU A 188 9.49 7.88 -3.60
C LEU A 188 10.63 6.96 -3.16
N PHE A 189 11.47 7.43 -2.23
CA PHE A 189 12.56 6.63 -1.65
C PHE A 189 12.04 5.45 -0.82
N GLY A 190 11.10 5.69 0.10
CA GLY A 190 10.46 4.63 0.90
C GLY A 190 9.74 3.61 0.02
N ARG A 191 9.00 4.08 -1.00
CA ARG A 191 8.37 3.22 -2.00
C ARG A 191 9.38 2.32 -2.71
N ALA A 192 10.48 2.89 -3.22
CA ALA A 192 11.48 2.12 -3.93
C ALA A 192 12.05 0.98 -3.06
N ARG A 193 12.30 1.23 -1.77
CA ARG A 193 12.73 0.20 -0.81
C ARG A 193 11.68 -0.89 -0.59
N MET A 194 10.39 -0.53 -0.47
CA MET A 194 9.32 -1.53 -0.40
C MET A 194 9.26 -2.42 -1.63
N PHE A 195 9.45 -1.86 -2.83
CA PHE A 195 9.53 -2.67 -4.04
C PHE A 195 10.76 -3.59 -4.04
N MET A 196 11.90 -3.16 -3.51
CA MET A 196 13.07 -4.03 -3.37
C MET A 196 12.78 -5.22 -2.44
N ASP A 197 12.17 -4.97 -1.28
CA ASP A 197 11.76 -6.04 -0.36
C ASP A 197 10.70 -6.94 -0.99
N ALA A 198 9.74 -6.40 -1.73
CA ALA A 198 8.77 -7.23 -2.45
C ALA A 198 9.43 -8.05 -3.58
N GLN A 199 10.54 -7.60 -4.18
CA GLN A 199 11.26 -8.32 -5.25
C GLN A 199 12.11 -9.46 -4.72
N ASP A 200 12.73 -9.23 -3.56
CA ASP A 200 13.64 -10.16 -2.90
C ASP A 200 13.27 -10.21 -1.40
N PRO A 201 12.16 -10.88 -1.03
CA PRO A 201 11.64 -10.85 0.33
C PRO A 201 12.55 -11.63 1.26
N VAL A 202 13.36 -10.90 2.01
CA VAL A 202 14.25 -11.45 3.05
C VAL A 202 13.89 -10.83 4.39
N VAL A 203 13.35 -11.64 5.29
CA VAL A 203 13.10 -11.22 6.68
C VAL A 203 14.44 -11.03 7.38
N ALA A 204 14.66 -9.84 7.91
CA ALA A 204 15.86 -9.48 8.63
C ALA A 204 15.68 -9.56 10.16
N ARG A 205 14.50 -9.17 10.66
CA ARG A 205 14.15 -9.20 12.10
C ARG A 205 12.67 -9.48 12.28
N ILE A 206 12.31 -10.07 13.42
CA ILE A 206 10.94 -10.18 13.91
C ILE A 206 10.93 -9.66 15.34
N LEU A 207 10.08 -8.67 15.61
CA LEU A 207 9.85 -8.13 16.94
C LEU A 207 8.56 -8.75 17.47
N MET A 208 8.67 -9.43 18.62
CA MET A 208 7.51 -9.94 19.34
C MET A 208 6.98 -8.85 20.29
N PRO A 209 5.68 -8.89 20.62
CA PRO A 209 5.13 -8.03 21.66
C PRO A 209 5.89 -8.18 22.97
N LYS A 210 5.99 -7.10 23.75
CA LYS A 210 6.47 -7.21 25.13
C LYS A 210 5.42 -7.96 25.95
N GLU A 211 5.83 -9.00 26.66
CA GLU A 211 4.96 -9.62 27.66
C GLU A 211 4.70 -8.59 28.77
N GLU A 212 3.43 -8.42 29.16
CA GLU A 212 3.09 -7.63 30.35
C GLU A 212 3.74 -8.33 31.57
N VAL A 213 4.65 -7.62 32.23
CA VAL A 213 5.33 -8.07 33.46
C VAL A 213 4.46 -7.78 34.67
#